data_AF-F5RFR6-F1
#
_entry.id   AF-F5RFR6-F1
#
_cell.length_a   1.000
_cell.length_b   1.000
_cell.length_c   1.000
_cell.angle_alpha   90.00
_cell.angle_beta   90.00
_cell.angle_gamma   90.00
#
_symmetry.space_group_name_H-M   'P 1'
#
loop_
_entity.id
_entity.type
_entity.pdbx_description
1 polymer ?
#
loop_
_entity_poly.entity_id
_entity_poly.type
_entity_poly.pdbx_seq_one_letter_code
_entity_poly.pdbx_strand_id
1 'polypeptide(L)'
;MNERRLRLALARERLVERSRRLRREAADQSAVLDPLFNTLDSVRDGAVWVRAHPQVLAAAVVGFALVRPRRVWRWGMRLWGAWRVLGALQHRLQR
;
A
#
# COMPACT_ATOMS: atom_id res chain seq x y z
N MET A 1 -30.94 -28.06 34.41
CA MET A 1 -30.18 -26.78 34.39
C MET A 1 -29.08 -26.68 33.30
N ASN A 2 -29.13 -27.47 32.20
CA ASN A 2 -28.05 -27.49 31.19
C ASN A 2 -28.47 -27.11 29.76
N GLU A 3 -29.76 -27.13 29.43
CA GLU A 3 -30.22 -26.87 28.06
C GLU A 3 -29.94 -25.44 27.56
N ARG A 4 -29.99 -24.46 28.47
CA ARG A 4 -29.72 -23.05 28.12
C ARG A 4 -28.26 -22.83 27.73
N ARG A 5 -27.32 -23.53 28.39
CA ARG A 5 -25.89 -23.48 28.06
C ARG A 5 -25.59 -24.20 26.75
N LEU A 6 -26.24 -25.33 26.51
CA LEU A 6 -26.11 -26.08 25.26
C LEU A 6 -26.62 -25.28 24.05
N ARG A 7 -27.78 -24.62 24.19
CA ARG A 7 -28.32 -23.72 23.14
C ARG A 7 -27.41 -22.52 22.87
N LEU A 8 -26.82 -21.93 23.91
CA LEU A 8 -25.88 -20.82 23.77
C LEU A 8 -24.56 -21.25 23.09
N ALA A 9 -24.05 -22.45 23.38
CA ALA A 9 -22.86 -22.99 22.72
C ALA A 9 -23.09 -23.17 21.21
N LEU A 10 -24.23 -23.73 20.82
CA LEU A 10 -24.61 -23.91 19.41
C LEU A 10 -24.81 -22.57 18.68
N ALA A 11 -25.38 -21.57 19.36
CA ALA A 11 -25.53 -20.22 18.81
C ALA A 11 -24.17 -19.53 18.62
N ARG A 12 -23.24 -19.75 19.55
CA ARG A 12 -21.87 -19.22 19.49
C ARG A 12 -21.09 -19.81 18.32
N GLU A 13 -21.20 -21.11 18.10
CA GLU A 13 -20.51 -21.77 16.97
C GLU A 13 -20.97 -21.23 15.62
N ARG A 14 -22.29 -21.06 15.43
CA ARG A 14 -22.85 -20.46 14.20
C ARG A 14 -22.40 -19.02 13.98
N LEU A 15 -22.30 -18.23 15.04
CA LEU A 15 -21.79 -16.85 14.96
C LEU A 15 -20.30 -16.81 14.61
N VAL A 16 -19.49 -17.72 15.17
CA VAL A 16 -18.07 -17.82 14.86
C VAL A 16 -17.85 -18.23 13.41
N GLU A 17 -18.63 -19.18 12.89
CA GLU A 17 -18.57 -19.57 11.47
C GLU A 17 -18.93 -18.42 10.52
N ARG A 18 -19.99 -17.66 10.81
CA ARG A 18 -20.33 -16.45 10.04
C ARG A 18 -19.23 -15.41 10.11
N SER A 19 -18.67 -15.17 11.29
CA SER A 19 -17.57 -14.22 11.46
C SER A 19 -16.32 -14.66 10.67
N ARG A 20 -16.00 -15.95 10.67
CA ARG A 20 -14.88 -16.51 9.88
C ARG A 20 -15.09 -16.41 8.38
N ARG A 21 -16.33 -16.51 7.88
CA ARG A 21 -16.63 -16.25 6.46
C ARG A 21 -16.47 -14.76 6.13
N LEU A 22 -17.06 -13.89 6.93
CA LEU A 22 -16.99 -12.44 6.72
C LEU A 22 -15.54 -11.92 6.77
N ARG A 23 -14.72 -12.44 7.70
CA ARG A 23 -13.29 -12.09 7.77
C ARG A 23 -12.49 -12.59 6.56
N ARG A 24 -12.84 -13.75 6.00
CA ARG A 24 -12.20 -14.25 4.77
C ARG A 24 -12.58 -13.42 3.55
N GLU A 25 -13.86 -13.07 3.41
CA GLU A 25 -14.31 -12.15 2.36
C GLU A 25 -13.69 -10.76 2.49
N ALA A 26 -13.54 -10.26 3.71
CA ALA A 26 -12.84 -8.99 3.95
C ALA A 26 -11.34 -9.11 3.61
N ALA A 27 -10.70 -10.23 3.96
CA ALA A 27 -9.31 -10.51 3.63
C ALA A 27 -9.07 -10.63 2.12
N ASP A 28 -9.95 -11.32 1.39
CA ASP A 28 -9.89 -11.44 -0.07
C ASP A 28 -10.11 -10.07 -0.74
N GLN A 29 -11.03 -9.25 -0.23
CA GLN A 29 -11.25 -7.89 -0.73
C GLN A 29 -10.05 -6.99 -0.43
N SER A 30 -9.44 -7.10 0.75
CA SER A 30 -8.23 -6.34 1.09
C SER A 30 -7.00 -6.82 0.34
N ALA A 31 -6.92 -8.10 -0.04
CA ALA A 31 -5.80 -8.65 -0.83
C ALA A 31 -5.67 -7.98 -2.21
N VAL A 32 -6.77 -7.48 -2.77
CA VAL A 32 -6.74 -6.67 -4.01
C VAL A 32 -6.16 -5.27 -3.75
N LEU A 33 -6.30 -4.74 -2.54
CA LEU A 33 -5.70 -3.47 -2.12
C LEU A 33 -4.30 -3.61 -1.51
N ASP A 34 -3.83 -4.82 -1.18
CA ASP A 34 -2.48 -5.05 -0.65
C ASP A 34 -1.36 -4.36 -1.46
N PRO A 35 -1.30 -4.42 -2.81
CA PRO A 35 -0.25 -3.70 -3.54
C PRO A 35 -0.36 -2.17 -3.44
N LEU A 36 -1.58 -1.63 -3.30
CA LEU A 36 -1.80 -0.20 -3.08
C LEU A 36 -1.44 0.21 -1.65
N PHE A 37 -1.80 -0.60 -0.65
CA PHE A 37 -1.44 -0.32 0.73
C PHE A 37 0.05 -0.48 0.97
N ASN A 38 0.72 -1.46 0.38
CA ASN A 38 2.16 -1.67 0.55
C ASN A 38 2.98 -0.53 -0.09
N THR A 39 2.51 0.02 -1.21
CA THR A 39 3.12 1.22 -1.82
C THR A 39 2.86 2.47 -0.99
N LEU A 40 1.66 2.63 -0.42
CA LEU A 40 1.33 3.73 0.50
C LEU A 40 2.11 3.66 1.82
N ASP A 41 2.29 2.46 2.38
CA ASP A 41 3.04 2.25 3.62
C ASP A 41 4.53 2.55 3.41
N SER A 42 5.08 2.15 2.26
CA SER A 42 6.44 2.52 1.85
C SER A 42 6.64 4.04 1.74
N VAL A 43 5.63 4.77 1.24
CA VAL A 43 5.65 6.24 1.18
C VAL A 43 5.58 6.85 2.58
N ARG A 44 4.77 6.27 3.47
CA ARG A 44 4.63 6.72 4.86
C ARG A 44 5.93 6.51 5.65
N ASP A 45 6.56 5.35 5.52
CA ASP A 45 7.85 5.05 6.14
C ASP A 45 8.95 5.94 5.57
N GLY A 46 8.94 6.18 4.26
CA GLY A 46 9.82 7.17 3.63
C GLY A 46 9.61 8.57 4.21
N ALA A 47 8.37 8.99 4.46
CA ALA A 47 8.06 10.29 5.05
C ALA A 47 8.50 10.40 6.52
N VAL A 48 8.37 9.33 7.30
CA VAL A 48 8.87 9.28 8.69
C VAL A 48 10.40 9.33 8.71
N TRP A 49 11.06 8.60 7.81
CA TRP A 49 12.51 8.62 7.67
C TRP A 49 13.05 10.00 7.27
N VAL A 50 12.39 10.67 6.32
CA VAL A 50 12.71 12.05 5.92
C VAL A 50 12.58 13.02 7.09
N ARG A 51 11.55 12.85 7.93
CA ARG A 51 11.36 13.68 9.12
C ARG A 51 12.45 13.43 10.18
N ALA A 52 12.94 12.21 10.29
CA ALA A 52 14.07 11.86 11.16
C ALA A 52 15.43 12.34 10.61
N HIS A 53 15.55 12.54 9.30
CA HIS A 53 16.80 12.96 8.64
C HIS A 53 16.62 14.19 7.74
N PRO A 54 16.31 15.37 8.32
CA PRO A 54 16.10 16.60 7.56
C PRO A 54 17.34 17.03 6.76
N GLN A 55 18.55 16.74 7.25
CA GLN A 55 19.81 17.00 6.55
C GLN A 55 19.92 16.27 5.21
N VAL A 56 19.37 15.05 5.08
CA VAL A 56 19.40 14.32 3.80
C VAL A 56 18.44 14.97 2.81
N LEU A 57 17.28 15.42 3.28
CA LEU A 57 16.34 16.18 2.46
C LEU A 57 16.95 17.50 2.01
N ALA A 58 17.61 18.23 2.91
CA ALA A 58 18.31 19.47 2.58
C ALA A 58 19.44 19.25 1.57
N ALA A 59 20.28 18.22 1.77
CA ALA A 59 21.34 17.86 0.83
C ALA A 59 20.79 17.44 -0.54
N ALA A 60 19.66 16.71 -0.58
CA ALA A 60 18.98 16.35 -1.81
C ALA A 60 18.45 17.59 -2.54
N VAL A 61 17.79 18.53 -1.84
CA VAL A 61 17.28 19.78 -2.41
C VAL A 61 18.42 20.67 -2.90
N VAL A 62 19.49 20.81 -2.13
CA VAL A 62 20.67 21.60 -2.51
C VAL A 62 21.39 20.96 -3.69
N GLY A 63 21.58 19.64 -3.69
CA GLY A 63 22.12 18.89 -4.83
C GLY A 63 21.26 19.04 -6.09
N PHE A 64 19.93 19.01 -5.94
CA PHE A 64 18.98 19.23 -7.03
C PHE A 64 19.05 20.67 -7.56
N ALA A 65 19.18 21.66 -6.68
CA ALA A 65 19.32 23.07 -7.05
C ALA A 65 20.67 23.35 -7.76
N LEU A 66 21.74 22.70 -7.31
CA LEU A 66 23.08 22.77 -7.91
C LEU A 66 23.13 22.08 -9.28
N VAL A 67 22.45 20.94 -9.43
CA VAL A 67 22.33 20.23 -10.71
C VAL A 67 21.26 20.92 -11.55
N ARG A 68 21.62 22.08 -12.11
CA ARG A 68 20.96 22.82 -13.21
C ARG A 68 19.51 22.35 -13.46
N PRO A 69 18.46 23.06 -12.99
CA PRO A 69 17.08 22.55 -12.86
C PRO A 69 16.50 21.92 -14.15
N ARG A 70 16.96 22.38 -15.32
CA ARG A 70 16.61 21.81 -16.63
C ARG A 70 17.04 20.35 -16.84
N ARG A 71 18.11 19.89 -16.18
CA ARG A 71 18.50 18.47 -16.23
C ARG A 71 17.56 17.67 -15.34
N VAL A 72 17.26 18.14 -14.14
CA VAL A 72 16.40 17.35 -13.26
C VAL A 72 14.96 17.28 -13.76
N TRP A 73 14.45 18.33 -14.39
CA TRP A 73 13.17 18.28 -15.08
C TRP A 73 13.14 17.22 -16.20
N ARG A 74 14.23 17.12 -16.99
CA ARG A 74 14.34 16.10 -18.04
C ARG A 74 14.44 14.69 -17.48
N TRP A 75 15.18 14.48 -16.39
CA TRP A 75 15.27 13.19 -15.73
C TRP A 75 13.95 12.80 -15.05
N GLY A 76 13.26 13.76 -14.43
CA GLY A 76 11.91 13.58 -13.86
C GLY A 76 10.88 13.21 -14.93
N MET A 77 10.87 13.93 -16.06
CA MET A 77 10.01 13.57 -17.20
C MET A 77 10.37 12.22 -17.81
N ARG A 78 11.66 11.85 -17.87
CA ARG A 78 12.09 10.52 -18.35
C ARG A 78 11.64 9.41 -17.41
N LEU A 79 11.80 9.57 -16.10
CA LEU A 79 11.31 8.61 -15.11
C LEU A 79 9.79 8.48 -15.19
N TRP A 80 9.07 9.61 -15.28
CA TRP A 80 7.63 9.63 -15.43
C TRP A 80 7.16 8.92 -16.70
N GLY A 81 7.82 9.20 -17.82
CA GLY A 81 7.57 8.52 -19.10
C GLY A 81 7.83 7.01 -19.02
N ALA A 82 8.97 6.61 -18.45
CA ALA A 82 9.31 5.20 -18.26
C ALA A 82 8.31 4.48 -17.35
N TRP A 83 7.88 5.11 -16.26
CA TRP A 83 6.86 4.57 -15.36
C TRP A 83 5.52 4.41 -16.07
N ARG A 84 5.10 5.43 -16.83
CA ARG A 84 3.86 5.37 -17.60
C ARG A 84 3.90 4.29 -18.68
N VAL A 85 5.06 4.08 -19.31
CA VAL A 85 5.28 2.97 -20.26
C VAL A 85 5.26 1.63 -19.55
N LEU A 86 5.92 1.47 -18.40
CA LEU A 86 5.86 0.24 -17.60
C LEU A 86 4.42 -0.10 -17.18
N GLY A 87 3.66 0.87 -16.68
CA GLY A 87 2.27 0.68 -16.29
C GLY A 87 1.37 0.35 -17.48
N ALA A 88 1.60 0.97 -18.63
CA ALA A 88 0.91 0.62 -19.87
C ALA A 88 1.29 -0.78 -20.38
N LEU A 89 2.54 -1.20 -20.20
CA LEU A 89 3.04 -2.53 -20.58
C LEU A 89 2.41 -3.60 -19.69
N GLN A 90 2.32 -3.35 -18.37
CA GLN A 90 1.66 -4.21 -17.41
C GLN A 90 0.18 -4.39 -17.73
N HIS A 91 -0.49 -3.32 -18.19
CA HIS A 91 -1.89 -3.41 -18.58
C HIS A 91 -2.11 -4.18 -19.89
N ARG A 92 -1.11 -4.21 -20.79
CA ARG A 92 -1.15 -5.01 -22.03
C ARG A 92 -0.84 -6.49 -21.83
N LEU A 93 -0.13 -6.86 -20.77
CA LEU A 93 0.16 -8.26 -20.44
C LEU A 93 -0.99 -8.97 -19.68
N GLN A 94 -2.05 -8.23 -19.32
CA GLN A 94 -3.26 -8.77 -18.69
C GLN A 94 -4.47 -8.90 -19.64
N ARG A 95 -4.28 -8.74 -20.96
CA ARG A 95 -5.28 -9.07 -22.00
C ARG A 95 -4.84 -10.30 -22.77
#